data_AF-A0A9D2G4K6-F1
#
_entry.id   AF-A0A9D2G4K6-F1
#
_cell.length_a   1.000
_cell.length_b   1.000
_cell.length_c   1.000
_cell.angle_alpha   90.00
_cell.angle_beta   90.00
_cell.angle_gamma   90.00
#
_symmetry.space_group_name_H-M   'P 1'
#
loop_
_entity.id
_entity.type
_entity.pdbx_description
1 polymer ?
#
loop_
_entity_poly.entity_id
_entity_poly.type
_entity_poly.pdbx_seq_one_letter_code
_entity_poly.pdbx_strand_id
1 'polypeptide(L)'
;MSCKQFVIDYIEGRVTTQTFLDRFNTDLALRQWLQSIVPQGKLGYYEVSVDKDGVANQETGPYDVARTIAGYWKVPWDKLGNELNTHFEITQLFQEAFPQEQIHPDKSIEEKFNFMLDACPGYIGGEEVIGSGILEEIYEDTPVNLNKAHRVKYFKEKVKNLFYIENNHYPHWLQEAEWPMSNGKPMKYLSSKKLYNGEGREYTFENPDTHDVRTVIQIS
;
A
#
# COMPACT_ATOMS: atom_id res chain seq x y z
N MET A 1 -15.79 -8.15 24.93
CA MET A 1 -14.44 -7.55 24.95
C MET A 1 -14.59 -6.04 24.99
N SER A 2 -13.88 -5.32 25.87
CA SER A 2 -13.97 -3.84 25.93
C SER A 2 -13.35 -3.20 24.67
N CYS A 3 -13.73 -1.96 24.34
CA CYS A 3 -13.11 -1.22 23.24
C CYS A 3 -11.59 -1.08 23.45
N LYS A 4 -11.17 -0.74 24.68
CA LYS A 4 -9.76 -0.62 25.06
C LYS A 4 -8.99 -1.91 24.79
N GLN A 5 -9.48 -3.06 25.27
CA GLN A 5 -8.78 -4.33 25.08
C GLN A 5 -8.71 -4.71 23.60
N PHE A 6 -9.78 -4.50 22.85
CA PHE A 6 -9.77 -4.78 21.41
C PHE A 6 -8.74 -3.95 20.64
N VAL A 7 -8.57 -2.69 21.01
CA VAL A 7 -7.57 -1.81 20.39
C VAL A 7 -6.16 -2.22 20.78
N ILE A 8 -5.91 -2.62 22.03
CA ILE A 8 -4.63 -3.22 22.42
C ILE A 8 -4.38 -4.50 21.61
N ASP A 9 -5.39 -5.37 21.48
CA ASP A 9 -5.25 -6.61 20.72
C ASP A 9 -4.94 -6.33 19.23
N TYR A 10 -5.47 -5.24 18.65
CA TYR A 10 -5.09 -4.78 17.30
C TYR A 10 -3.65 -4.26 17.24
N ILE A 11 -3.27 -3.37 18.16
CA ILE A 11 -1.90 -2.81 18.22
C ILE A 11 -0.86 -3.92 18.35
N GLU A 12 -1.13 -4.93 19.17
CA GLU A 12 -0.22 -6.05 19.42
C GLU A 12 -0.38 -7.23 18.42
N GLY A 13 -1.07 -7.01 17.30
CA GLY A 13 -1.15 -7.98 16.19
C GLY A 13 -2.04 -9.21 16.44
N ARG A 14 -2.81 -9.23 17.54
CA ARG A 14 -3.78 -10.29 17.86
C ARG A 14 -5.10 -10.13 17.10
N VAL A 15 -5.35 -8.94 16.55
CA VAL A 15 -6.45 -8.61 15.64
C VAL A 15 -5.86 -8.08 14.34
N THR A 16 -6.32 -8.58 13.18
CA THR A 16 -5.86 -8.10 11.87
C THR A 16 -6.45 -6.73 11.54
N THR A 17 -5.80 -5.95 10.66
CA THR A 17 -6.36 -4.67 10.19
C THR A 17 -7.74 -4.83 9.57
N GLN A 18 -7.98 -5.90 8.81
CA GLN A 18 -9.33 -6.18 8.27
C GLN A 18 -10.36 -6.34 9.39
N THR A 19 -10.07 -7.16 10.40
CA THR A 19 -10.99 -7.39 11.53
C THR A 19 -11.21 -6.10 12.34
N PHE A 20 -10.15 -5.30 12.51
CA PHE A 20 -10.24 -3.98 13.14
C PHE A 20 -11.16 -3.05 12.35
N LEU A 21 -10.96 -2.93 11.04
CA LEU A 21 -11.76 -2.07 10.17
C LEU A 21 -13.22 -2.51 10.09
N ASP A 22 -13.48 -3.81 9.97
CA ASP A 22 -14.85 -4.36 9.95
C ASP A 22 -15.60 -3.95 11.23
N ARG A 23 -14.97 -4.11 12.38
CA ARG A 23 -15.55 -3.67 13.64
C ARG A 23 -15.63 -2.15 13.73
N PHE A 24 -14.59 -1.42 13.35
CA PHE A 24 -14.58 0.05 13.36
C PHE A 24 -15.72 0.63 12.51
N ASN A 25 -16.03 0.01 11.38
CA ASN A 25 -17.08 0.44 10.46
C ASN A 25 -18.49 0.06 10.93
N THR A 26 -18.64 -0.96 11.78
CA THR A 26 -19.96 -1.46 12.22
C THR A 26 -20.32 -1.13 13.68
N ASP A 27 -19.32 -0.92 14.54
CA ASP A 27 -19.48 -0.68 15.99
C ASP A 27 -19.33 0.81 16.33
N LEU A 28 -20.47 1.48 16.54
CA LEU A 28 -20.49 2.89 16.95
C LEU A 28 -19.79 3.13 18.30
N ALA A 29 -19.85 2.18 19.23
CA ALA A 29 -19.22 2.33 20.54
C ALA A 29 -17.69 2.33 20.44
N LEU A 30 -17.13 1.53 19.53
CA LEU A 30 -15.69 1.55 19.24
C LEU A 30 -15.27 2.91 18.67
N ARG A 31 -16.00 3.44 17.68
CA ARG A 31 -15.69 4.75 17.08
C ARG A 31 -15.76 5.88 18.08
N GLN A 32 -16.84 5.93 18.86
CA GLN A 32 -17.00 6.96 19.90
C GLN A 32 -15.92 6.87 20.97
N TRP A 33 -15.53 5.65 21.37
CA TRP A 33 -14.46 5.45 22.33
C TRP A 33 -13.10 5.93 21.76
N LEU A 34 -12.74 5.54 20.54
CA LEU A 34 -11.51 6.00 19.88
C LEU A 34 -11.50 7.52 19.74
N GLN A 35 -12.62 8.14 19.37
CA GLN A 35 -12.72 9.60 19.29
C GLN A 35 -12.59 10.27 20.66
N SER A 36 -13.07 9.62 21.73
CA SER A 36 -13.03 10.17 23.10
C SER A 36 -11.62 10.21 23.72
N ILE A 37 -10.69 9.42 23.19
CA ILE A 37 -9.30 9.38 23.67
C ILE A 37 -8.37 10.31 22.90
N VAL A 38 -8.86 10.97 21.83
CA VAL A 38 -8.09 11.95 21.06
C VAL A 38 -7.68 13.11 21.98
N PRO A 39 -6.39 13.48 22.04
CA PRO A 39 -5.94 14.59 22.87
C PRO A 39 -6.65 15.90 22.52
N GLN A 40 -6.99 16.68 23.56
CA GLN A 40 -7.67 17.95 23.38
C GLN A 40 -6.84 18.88 22.49
N GLY A 41 -7.46 19.41 21.43
CA GLY A 41 -6.81 20.34 20.50
C GLY A 41 -5.92 19.68 19.45
N LYS A 42 -5.85 18.34 19.37
CA LYS A 42 -5.19 17.65 18.26
C LYS A 42 -5.85 18.07 16.93
N LEU A 43 -5.03 18.49 15.98
CA LEU A 43 -5.47 18.89 14.64
C LEU A 43 -5.42 17.69 13.69
N GLY A 44 -6.46 17.56 12.88
CA GLY A 44 -6.49 16.66 11.73
C GLY A 44 -6.16 17.42 10.44
N TYR A 45 -5.52 16.72 9.51
CA TYR A 45 -5.20 17.17 8.16
C TYR A 45 -5.92 16.24 7.19
N TYR A 46 -6.73 16.79 6.29
CA TYR A 46 -7.65 16.02 5.46
C TYR A 46 -7.40 16.19 3.96
N GLU A 47 -8.41 16.57 3.17
CA GLU A 47 -8.25 16.67 1.73
C GLU A 47 -7.40 17.88 1.34
N VAL A 48 -6.58 17.69 0.31
CA VAL A 48 -5.92 18.79 -0.40
C VAL A 48 -6.81 19.19 -1.56
N SER A 49 -7.15 20.47 -1.62
CA SER A 49 -7.86 21.08 -2.76
C SER A 49 -6.93 22.01 -3.52
N VAL A 50 -7.08 22.10 -4.84
CA VAL A 50 -6.34 23.06 -5.66
C VAL A 50 -7.31 24.12 -6.10
N ASP A 51 -7.00 25.38 -5.82
CA ASP A 51 -7.84 26.49 -6.25
C ASP A 51 -7.65 26.82 -7.74
N LYS A 52 -8.38 27.83 -8.22
CA LYS A 52 -8.37 28.23 -9.64
C LYS A 52 -7.00 28.76 -10.10
N ASP A 53 -6.15 29.16 -9.17
CA ASP A 53 -4.82 29.71 -9.42
C ASP A 53 -3.72 28.63 -9.28
N GLY A 54 -4.10 27.38 -9.01
CA GLY A 54 -3.18 26.26 -8.87
C GLY A 54 -2.57 26.12 -7.47
N VAL A 55 -3.07 26.84 -6.47
CA VAL A 55 -2.54 26.77 -5.10
C VAL A 55 -3.18 25.61 -4.35
N ALA A 56 -2.34 24.72 -3.83
CA ALA A 56 -2.76 23.61 -2.98
C ALA A 56 -3.11 24.11 -1.57
N ASN A 57 -4.34 23.83 -1.13
CA ASN A 57 -4.87 24.15 0.18
C ASN A 57 -5.21 22.86 0.93
N GLN A 58 -4.54 22.65 2.07
CA GLN A 58 -4.79 21.52 2.97
C GLN A 58 -5.96 21.86 3.90
N GLU A 59 -7.03 21.07 3.85
CA GLU A 59 -8.10 21.18 4.84
C GLU A 59 -7.57 20.75 6.21
N THR A 60 -7.85 21.56 7.23
CA THR A 60 -7.49 21.31 8.63
C THR A 60 -8.70 21.50 9.54
N GLY A 61 -8.73 20.78 10.65
CA GLY A 61 -9.82 20.86 11.62
C GLY A 61 -9.54 20.07 12.91
N PRO A 62 -10.52 19.96 13.82
CA PRO A 62 -10.42 19.06 14.97
C PRO A 62 -10.17 17.63 14.49
N TYR A 63 -9.20 16.94 15.08
CA TYR A 63 -8.86 15.58 14.69
C TYR A 63 -10.06 14.63 14.81
N ASP A 64 -10.30 13.85 13.76
CA ASP A 64 -11.43 12.93 13.61
C ASP A 64 -10.88 11.57 13.16
N VAL A 65 -10.98 10.57 14.05
CA VAL A 65 -10.39 9.24 13.84
C VAL A 65 -10.99 8.57 12.60
N ALA A 66 -12.31 8.69 12.40
CA ALA A 66 -13.00 8.04 11.29
C ALA A 66 -12.60 8.69 9.96
N ARG A 67 -12.49 10.01 9.93
CA ARG A 67 -12.06 10.74 8.75
C ARG A 67 -10.59 10.47 8.40
N THR A 68 -9.71 10.39 9.39
CA THR A 68 -8.30 10.05 9.17
C THR A 68 -8.15 8.65 8.57
N ILE A 69 -8.79 7.64 9.17
CA ILE A 69 -8.74 6.26 8.65
C ILE A 69 -9.37 6.19 7.25
N ALA A 70 -10.53 6.80 7.04
CA ALA A 70 -11.15 6.84 5.70
C ALA A 70 -10.26 7.53 4.66
N GLY A 71 -9.44 8.51 5.07
CA GLY A 71 -8.46 9.18 4.22
C GLY A 71 -7.38 8.24 3.69
N TYR A 72 -6.81 7.37 4.54
CA TYR A 72 -5.85 6.35 4.09
C TYR A 72 -6.49 5.41 3.06
N TRP A 73 -7.67 4.89 3.38
CA TRP A 73 -8.36 3.91 2.54
C TRP A 73 -9.11 4.51 1.33
N LYS A 74 -8.92 5.80 1.01
CA LYS A 74 -9.46 6.45 -0.19
C LYS A 74 -8.88 5.84 -1.47
N VAL A 75 -7.64 5.37 -1.40
CA VAL A 75 -6.92 4.71 -2.49
C VAL A 75 -6.76 3.23 -2.13
N PRO A 76 -7.72 2.37 -2.49
CA PRO A 76 -7.82 1.02 -1.93
C PRO A 76 -6.73 0.07 -2.42
N TRP A 77 -6.06 0.38 -3.54
CA TRP A 77 -5.01 -0.47 -4.08
C TRP A 77 -3.72 -0.40 -3.26
N ASP A 78 -3.41 0.67 -2.51
CA ASP A 78 -2.24 0.71 -1.61
C ASP A 78 -2.53 0.01 -0.26
N LYS A 79 -2.94 -1.25 -0.31
CA LYS A 79 -3.42 -1.97 0.87
C LYS A 79 -2.37 -2.03 1.98
N LEU A 80 -1.14 -2.42 1.67
CA LEU A 80 -0.08 -2.57 2.69
C LEU A 80 0.30 -1.23 3.32
N GLY A 81 0.39 -0.16 2.52
CA GLY A 81 0.61 1.20 3.03
C GLY A 81 -0.53 1.66 3.93
N ASN A 82 -1.78 1.41 3.52
CA ASN A 82 -2.97 1.76 4.30
C ASN A 82 -3.06 0.99 5.63
N GLU A 83 -2.70 -0.29 5.62
CA GLU A 83 -2.60 -1.12 6.83
C GLU A 83 -1.56 -0.56 7.81
N LEU A 84 -0.37 -0.21 7.31
CA LEU A 84 0.69 0.40 8.11
C LEU A 84 0.26 1.74 8.70
N ASN A 85 -0.30 2.63 7.88
CA ASN A 85 -0.77 3.95 8.32
C ASN A 85 -1.86 3.82 9.40
N THR A 86 -2.81 2.91 9.21
CA THR A 86 -3.89 2.66 10.18
C THR A 86 -3.33 2.13 11.50
N HIS A 87 -2.44 1.14 11.44
CA HIS A 87 -1.84 0.55 12.64
C HIS A 87 -1.01 1.56 13.42
N PHE A 88 -0.18 2.34 12.71
CA PHE A 88 0.64 3.39 13.29
C PHE A 88 -0.21 4.48 13.95
N GLU A 89 -1.24 4.98 13.26
CA GLU A 89 -2.10 6.04 13.77
C GLU A 89 -2.84 5.60 15.05
N ILE A 90 -3.39 4.39 15.06
CA ILE A 90 -4.07 3.84 16.24
C ILE A 90 -3.09 3.61 17.40
N THR A 91 -1.88 3.14 17.09
CA THR A 91 -0.82 2.97 18.10
C THR A 91 -0.44 4.30 18.73
N GLN A 92 -0.21 5.35 17.93
CA GLN A 92 0.14 6.68 18.42
C GLN A 92 -0.97 7.29 19.27
N LEU A 93 -2.22 7.27 18.79
CA LEU A 93 -3.37 7.77 19.55
C LEU A 93 -3.51 7.07 20.90
N PHE A 94 -3.32 5.75 20.94
CA PHE A 94 -3.38 5.00 22.19
C PHE A 94 -2.26 5.38 23.15
N GLN A 95 -1.02 5.48 22.67
CA GLN A 95 0.14 5.85 23.51
C GLN A 95 0.04 7.26 24.07
N GLU A 96 -0.48 8.22 23.28
CA GLU A 96 -0.73 9.59 23.74
C GLU A 96 -1.81 9.63 24.84
N ALA A 97 -2.88 8.86 24.68
CA ALA A 97 -4.00 8.81 25.63
C ALA A 97 -3.67 8.03 26.91
N PHE A 98 -2.82 7.02 26.82
CA PHE A 98 -2.51 6.09 27.91
C PHE A 98 -0.99 5.87 28.06
N PRO A 99 -0.21 6.92 28.38
CA PRO A 99 1.27 6.85 28.39
C PRO A 99 1.85 5.90 29.46
N GLN A 100 1.04 5.46 30.42
CA GLN A 100 1.45 4.53 31.47
C GLN A 100 1.13 3.07 31.13
N GLU A 101 0.36 2.81 30.07
CA GLU A 101 0.05 1.46 29.64
C GLU A 101 1.25 0.86 28.91
N GLN A 102 1.62 -0.36 29.28
CA GLN A 102 2.65 -1.11 28.59
C GLN A 102 2.00 -1.90 27.47
N ILE A 103 2.30 -1.52 26.24
CA ILE A 103 1.86 -2.22 25.03
C ILE A 103 3.09 -2.62 24.21
N HIS A 104 2.97 -3.68 23.45
CA HIS A 104 4.01 -4.16 22.54
C HIS A 104 3.51 -4.14 21.10
N PRO A 105 3.61 -2.99 20.39
CA PRO A 105 3.11 -2.88 19.03
C PRO A 105 3.75 -3.94 18.14
N ASP A 106 2.91 -4.66 17.41
CA ASP A 106 3.36 -5.62 16.41
C ASP A 106 4.09 -4.88 15.29
N LYS A 107 5.20 -5.46 14.84
CA LYS A 107 6.06 -4.88 13.81
C LYS A 107 5.93 -5.58 12.47
N SER A 108 5.11 -6.63 12.37
CA SER A 108 5.07 -7.47 11.17
C SER A 108 4.66 -6.69 9.92
N ILE A 109 3.71 -5.75 10.05
CA ILE A 109 3.26 -4.89 8.95
C ILE A 109 4.38 -3.93 8.51
N GLU A 110 5.05 -3.27 9.45
CA GLU A 110 6.17 -2.37 9.19
C GLU A 110 7.35 -3.12 8.52
N GLU A 111 7.70 -4.29 9.04
CA GLU A 111 8.77 -5.13 8.51
C GLU A 111 8.45 -5.62 7.09
N LYS A 112 7.20 -6.01 6.84
CA LYS A 112 6.73 -6.39 5.49
C LYS A 112 6.78 -5.19 4.54
N PHE A 113 6.28 -4.03 4.95
CA PHE A 113 6.34 -2.80 4.14
C PHE A 113 7.77 -2.42 3.77
N ASN A 114 8.67 -2.37 4.75
CA ASN A 114 10.08 -2.06 4.54
C ASN A 114 10.78 -3.11 3.65
N PHE A 115 10.44 -4.39 3.81
CA PHE A 115 10.96 -5.43 2.93
C PHE A 115 10.51 -5.20 1.48
N MET A 116 9.22 -4.93 1.27
CA MET A 116 8.66 -4.72 -0.07
C MET A 116 9.29 -3.49 -0.74
N LEU A 117 9.51 -2.40 0.01
CA LEU A 117 10.20 -1.20 -0.46
C LEU A 117 11.65 -1.49 -0.90
N ASP A 118 12.37 -2.33 -0.15
CA ASP A 118 13.75 -2.75 -0.48
C ASP A 118 13.81 -3.75 -1.66
N ALA A 119 12.79 -4.60 -1.78
CA ALA A 119 12.80 -5.79 -2.61
C ALA A 119 12.11 -5.62 -3.97
N CYS A 120 11.00 -4.89 -4.05
CA CYS A 120 10.27 -4.67 -5.29
C CYS A 120 11.04 -3.75 -6.24
N PRO A 121 11.32 -4.18 -7.49
CA PRO A 121 11.90 -3.28 -8.48
C PRO A 121 10.90 -2.16 -8.84
N GLY A 122 11.34 -0.90 -8.88
CA GLY A 122 10.47 0.25 -9.16
C GLY A 122 9.81 0.27 -10.56
N TYR A 123 10.23 -0.62 -11.46
CA TYR A 123 9.55 -0.82 -12.75
C TYR A 123 8.38 -1.82 -12.69
N ILE A 124 8.07 -2.37 -11.51
CA ILE A 124 6.96 -3.29 -11.25
C ILE A 124 5.97 -2.61 -10.31
N GLY A 125 4.72 -2.49 -10.74
CA GLY A 125 3.67 -1.81 -10.00
C GLY A 125 2.47 -1.54 -10.89
N GLY A 126 1.60 -0.67 -10.41
CA GLY A 126 0.33 -0.33 -11.05
C GLY A 126 -0.85 -0.96 -10.33
N GLU A 127 -2.02 -0.36 -10.49
CA GLU A 127 -3.24 -0.76 -9.80
C GLU A 127 -3.56 -2.26 -9.97
N GLU A 128 -3.43 -2.81 -11.18
CA GLU A 128 -3.69 -4.23 -11.46
C GLU A 128 -2.71 -5.16 -10.73
N VAL A 129 -1.43 -4.79 -10.65
CA VAL A 129 -0.42 -5.59 -9.93
C VAL A 129 -0.68 -5.55 -8.43
N ILE A 130 -0.83 -4.35 -7.85
CA ILE A 130 -0.97 -4.21 -6.41
C ILE A 130 -2.32 -4.81 -5.96
N GLY A 131 -3.40 -4.54 -6.70
CA GLY A 131 -4.73 -5.10 -6.42
C GLY A 131 -4.82 -6.62 -6.55
N SER A 132 -3.89 -7.26 -7.28
CA SER A 132 -3.84 -8.72 -7.38
C SER A 132 -3.30 -9.44 -6.15
N GLY A 133 -2.51 -8.75 -5.30
CA GLY A 133 -1.82 -9.36 -4.15
C GLY A 133 -0.66 -10.29 -4.53
N ILE A 134 -0.28 -10.35 -5.82
CA ILE A 134 0.71 -11.32 -6.32
C ILE A 134 2.12 -11.11 -5.74
N LEU A 135 2.45 -9.87 -5.36
CA LEU A 135 3.74 -9.57 -4.73
C LEU A 135 3.77 -10.04 -3.28
N GLU A 136 2.66 -9.89 -2.56
CA GLU A 136 2.48 -10.40 -1.20
C GLU A 136 2.53 -11.93 -1.18
N GLU A 137 1.95 -12.61 -2.16
CA GLU A 137 2.06 -14.08 -2.29
C GLU A 137 3.52 -14.53 -2.38
N ILE A 138 4.33 -13.86 -3.21
CA ILE A 138 5.78 -14.15 -3.32
C ILE A 138 6.50 -13.86 -1.99
N TYR A 139 6.09 -12.81 -1.28
CA TYR A 139 6.66 -12.49 0.03
C TYR A 139 6.38 -13.61 1.04
N GLU A 140 5.14 -14.09 1.13
CA GLU A 140 4.77 -15.19 2.04
C GLU A 140 5.47 -16.51 1.66
N ASP A 141 5.69 -16.75 0.36
CA ASP A 141 6.45 -17.91 -0.15
C ASP A 141 7.98 -17.80 0.05
N THR A 142 8.49 -16.62 0.44
CA THR A 142 9.92 -16.41 0.60
C THR A 142 10.44 -17.11 1.87
N PRO A 143 11.45 -18.01 1.78
CA PRO A 143 11.90 -18.78 2.93
C PRO A 143 12.38 -17.93 4.10
N VAL A 144 11.78 -18.15 5.27
CA VAL A 144 12.06 -17.38 6.51
C VAL A 144 13.43 -17.69 7.15
N ASN A 145 14.04 -18.83 6.79
CA ASN A 145 15.35 -19.25 7.29
C ASN A 145 16.53 -18.55 6.59
N LEU A 146 16.27 -17.74 5.55
CA LEU A 146 17.28 -16.96 4.86
C LEU A 146 17.53 -15.62 5.56
N ASN A 147 18.76 -15.13 5.50
CA ASN A 147 19.07 -13.76 5.94
C ASN A 147 18.40 -12.72 5.02
N LYS A 148 18.28 -11.46 5.48
CA LYS A 148 17.61 -10.38 4.74
C LYS A 148 18.09 -10.24 3.30
N ALA A 149 19.41 -10.22 3.07
CA ALA A 149 19.97 -10.05 1.73
C ALA A 149 19.61 -11.21 0.79
N HIS A 150 19.65 -12.45 1.29
CA HIS A 150 19.25 -13.62 0.52
C HIS A 150 17.74 -13.68 0.28
N ARG A 151 16.91 -13.26 1.24
CA ARG A 151 15.45 -13.13 1.05
C ARG A 151 15.13 -12.11 -0.04
N VAL A 152 15.74 -10.93 0.00
CA VAL A 152 15.57 -9.89 -1.03
C VAL A 152 16.00 -10.40 -2.41
N LYS A 153 17.12 -11.11 -2.50
CA LYS A 153 17.58 -11.71 -3.77
C LYS A 153 16.58 -12.75 -4.29
N TYR A 154 16.14 -13.67 -3.43
CA TYR A 154 15.17 -14.71 -3.77
C TYR A 154 13.85 -14.09 -4.28
N PHE A 155 13.32 -13.12 -3.54
CA PHE A 155 12.11 -12.40 -3.91
C PHE A 155 12.27 -11.70 -5.27
N LYS A 156 13.37 -10.96 -5.49
CA LYS A 156 13.67 -10.29 -6.76
C LYS A 156 13.72 -11.26 -7.94
N GLU A 157 14.32 -12.44 -7.76
CA GLU A 157 14.38 -13.47 -8.80
C GLU A 157 12.99 -14.04 -9.12
N LYS A 158 12.18 -14.32 -8.10
CA LYS A 158 10.79 -14.78 -8.27
C LYS A 158 9.93 -13.75 -9.00
N VAL A 159 10.01 -12.49 -8.59
CA VAL A 159 9.32 -11.38 -9.24
C VAL A 159 9.75 -11.26 -10.71
N LYS A 160 11.06 -11.24 -11.00
CA LYS A 160 11.53 -11.15 -12.40
C LYS A 160 11.01 -12.28 -13.27
N ASN A 161 11.03 -13.51 -12.76
CA ASN A 161 10.55 -14.68 -13.49
C ASN A 161 9.04 -14.57 -13.78
N LEU A 162 8.26 -14.14 -12.80
CA LEU A 162 6.82 -13.99 -12.94
C LEU A 162 6.41 -12.91 -13.94
N PHE A 163 7.22 -11.85 -14.04
CA PHE A 163 7.03 -10.74 -14.96
C PHE A 163 7.76 -10.95 -16.31
N TYR A 164 8.29 -12.15 -16.56
CA TYR A 164 8.98 -12.53 -17.80
C TYR A 164 10.19 -11.63 -18.15
N ILE A 165 10.91 -11.16 -17.13
CA ILE A 165 12.03 -10.24 -17.29
C ILE A 165 13.33 -11.01 -17.46
N GLU A 166 13.87 -10.96 -18.67
CA GLU A 166 15.17 -11.55 -19.04
C GLU A 166 16.13 -10.44 -19.49
N ASN A 167 17.42 -10.57 -19.16
CA ASN A 167 18.49 -9.67 -19.62
C ASN A 167 18.21 -8.16 -19.41
N ASN A 168 17.50 -7.80 -18.33
CA ASN A 168 17.07 -6.43 -18.04
C ASN A 168 16.14 -5.81 -19.11
N HIS A 169 15.40 -6.64 -19.84
CA HIS A 169 14.36 -6.19 -20.76
C HIS A 169 13.06 -5.91 -20.00
N TYR A 170 12.82 -4.65 -19.64
CA TYR A 170 11.63 -4.20 -18.91
C TYR A 170 11.20 -2.80 -19.38
N PRO A 171 9.94 -2.39 -19.12
CA PRO A 171 9.46 -1.05 -19.44
C PRO A 171 10.21 0.01 -18.62
N HIS A 172 10.80 0.98 -19.33
CA HIS A 172 11.31 2.21 -18.72
C HIS A 172 10.18 3.24 -18.66
N TRP A 173 9.39 3.18 -17.59
CA TRP A 173 8.26 4.06 -17.34
C TRP A 173 8.65 5.54 -17.39
N LEU A 174 7.78 6.39 -17.94
CA LEU A 174 7.94 7.84 -17.91
C LEU A 174 7.48 8.40 -16.56
N GLN A 175 6.46 7.76 -15.98
CA GLN A 175 5.92 8.05 -14.65
C GLN A 175 6.02 6.79 -13.77
N GLU A 176 5.06 6.60 -12.86
CA GLU A 176 4.92 5.39 -12.07
C GLU A 176 4.67 4.16 -12.94
N ALA A 177 5.03 2.98 -12.42
CA ALA A 177 4.82 1.72 -13.11
C ALA A 177 3.32 1.41 -13.26
N GLU A 178 2.90 1.02 -14.46
CA GLU A 178 1.51 0.66 -14.78
C GLU A 178 1.49 -0.69 -15.52
N TRP A 179 2.01 -1.73 -14.87
CA TRP A 179 2.16 -3.03 -15.52
C TRP A 179 0.80 -3.73 -15.69
N PRO A 180 0.41 -4.09 -16.93
CA PRO A 180 -0.90 -4.71 -17.18
C PRO A 180 -0.92 -6.20 -16.80
N MET A 181 -2.06 -6.65 -16.28
CA MET A 181 -2.35 -8.04 -15.95
C MET A 181 -3.33 -8.65 -16.95
N SER A 182 -3.36 -9.97 -17.05
CA SER A 182 -4.37 -10.72 -17.79
C SER A 182 -4.60 -12.05 -17.08
N ASN A 183 -5.87 -12.38 -16.79
CA ASN A 183 -6.25 -13.60 -16.06
C ASN A 183 -5.48 -13.82 -14.76
N GLY A 184 -5.25 -12.75 -13.99
CA GLY A 184 -4.55 -12.79 -12.70
C GLY A 184 -3.03 -12.95 -12.79
N LYS A 185 -2.42 -12.88 -13.99
CA LYS A 185 -0.96 -12.91 -14.18
C LYS A 185 -0.43 -11.66 -14.89
N PRO A 186 0.82 -11.25 -14.64
CA PRO A 186 1.43 -10.16 -15.39
C PRO A 186 1.55 -10.49 -16.87
N MET A 187 1.34 -9.51 -17.74
CA MET A 187 1.64 -9.66 -19.16
C MET A 187 3.15 -9.50 -19.41
N LYS A 188 3.67 -10.13 -20.47
CA LYS A 188 5.08 -10.00 -20.85
C LYS A 188 5.30 -8.68 -21.58
N TYR A 189 6.30 -7.90 -21.16
CA TYR A 189 6.72 -6.70 -21.89
C TYR A 189 7.41 -7.09 -23.20
N LEU A 190 6.96 -6.48 -24.30
CA LEU A 190 7.53 -6.70 -25.64
C LEU A 190 8.46 -5.57 -26.05
N SER A 191 7.96 -4.34 -26.07
CA SER A 191 8.72 -3.17 -26.56
C SER A 191 8.09 -1.86 -26.13
N SER A 192 8.79 -0.75 -26.37
CA SER A 192 8.20 0.58 -26.27
C SER A 192 8.64 1.48 -27.43
N LYS A 193 7.79 2.43 -27.79
CA LYS A 193 8.09 3.45 -28.80
C LYS A 193 7.76 4.84 -28.27
N LYS A 194 8.56 5.84 -28.68
CA LYS A 194 8.31 7.24 -28.36
C LYS A 194 7.08 7.73 -29.15
N LEU A 195 6.24 8.50 -28.48
CA LEU A 195 5.14 9.25 -29.06
C LEU A 195 5.42 10.76 -28.92
N TYR A 196 4.66 11.59 -29.64
CA TYR A 196 4.64 13.05 -29.46
C TYR A 196 6.04 13.69 -29.38
N ASN A 197 6.93 13.36 -30.33
CA ASN A 197 8.31 13.87 -30.35
C ASN A 197 9.15 13.58 -29.08
N GLY A 198 8.73 12.61 -28.26
CA GLY A 198 9.41 12.24 -27.01
C GLY A 198 8.66 12.62 -25.74
N GLU A 199 7.56 13.37 -25.85
CA GLU A 199 6.69 13.74 -24.72
C GLU A 199 5.76 12.60 -24.29
N GLY A 200 5.74 11.48 -25.03
CA GLY A 200 5.03 10.29 -24.61
C GLY A 200 5.74 9.00 -24.95
N ARG A 201 5.26 7.91 -24.36
CA ARG A 201 5.74 6.56 -24.64
C ARG A 201 4.57 5.58 -24.62
N GLU A 202 4.53 4.73 -25.64
CA GLU A 202 3.66 3.57 -25.71
C GLU A 202 4.48 2.33 -25.35
N TYR A 203 3.98 1.52 -24.43
CA TYR A 203 4.56 0.25 -23.99
C TYR A 203 3.64 -0.88 -24.42
N THR A 204 4.17 -1.87 -25.15
CA THR A 204 3.43 -3.02 -25.66
C THR A 204 3.68 -4.24 -24.79
N PHE A 205 2.61 -4.93 -24.41
CA PHE A 205 2.62 -6.14 -23.61
C PHE A 205 1.81 -7.24 -24.29
N GLU A 206 2.16 -8.50 -24.03
CA GLU A 206 1.46 -9.68 -24.55
C GLU A 206 1.12 -10.64 -23.40
N ASN A 207 -0.09 -11.21 -23.42
CA ASN A 207 -0.40 -12.37 -22.59
C ASN A 207 0.26 -13.60 -23.24
N PRO A 208 1.24 -14.26 -22.59
CA PRO A 208 1.96 -15.38 -23.19
C PRO A 208 1.08 -16.63 -23.40
N ASP A 209 -0.05 -16.74 -22.70
CA ASP A 209 -0.98 -17.87 -22.83
C ASP A 209 -1.98 -17.66 -23.99
N THR A 210 -2.45 -16.43 -24.21
CA THR A 210 -3.50 -16.12 -25.21
C THR A 210 -3.01 -15.37 -26.44
N HIS A 211 -1.79 -14.81 -26.40
CA HIS A 211 -1.23 -13.88 -27.38
C HIS A 211 -2.00 -12.56 -27.51
N ASP A 212 -2.88 -12.24 -26.56
CA ASP A 212 -3.57 -10.95 -26.53
C ASP A 212 -2.57 -9.83 -26.23
N VAL A 213 -2.64 -8.76 -27.02
CA VAL A 213 -1.74 -7.61 -26.90
C VAL A 213 -2.47 -6.44 -26.24
N ARG A 214 -1.82 -5.83 -25.25
CA ARG A 214 -2.25 -4.57 -24.62
C ARG A 214 -1.16 -3.52 -24.74
N THR A 215 -1.58 -2.26 -24.83
CA THR A 215 -0.68 -1.11 -24.81
C THR A 215 -0.99 -0.21 -23.63
N VAL A 216 0.05 0.29 -22.97
CA VAL A 216 -0.02 1.33 -21.95
C VAL A 216 0.63 2.59 -22.52
N ILE A 217 0.00 3.75 -22.39
CA ILE A 217 0.51 5.02 -22.91
C ILE A 217 0.71 5.98 -21.74
N GLN A 218 1.91 6.51 -21.59
CA GLN A 218 2.23 7.57 -20.64
C GLN A 218 2.68 8.82 -21.39
N ILE A 219 2.31 9.98 -20.86
CA ILE A 219 2.68 11.31 -21.38
C ILE A 219 3.36 12.07 -20.25
N SER A 220 4.50 12.71 -20.54
CA SER A 220 5.25 13.54 -19.57
C SER A 220 4.61 14.90 -19.33
#